data_AF-A0A6P7WXS0-F1
#
_entry.id   AF-A0A6P7WXS0-F1
#
_cell.length_a   1.000
_cell.length_b   1.000
_cell.length_c   1.000
_cell.angle_alpha   90.00
_cell.angle_beta   90.00
_cell.angle_gamma   90.00
#
_symmetry.space_group_name_H-M   'P 1'
#
loop_
_entity.id
_entity.type
_entity.pdbx_description
1 polymer ?
#
loop_
_entity_poly.entity_id
_entity_poly.type
_entity_poly.pdbx_seq_one_letter_code
_entity_poly.pdbx_strand_id
1 'polypeptide(L)'
;MAGEEIRTVRALKELAKKSENKTCADCGAPDPDWASCSLGIFICLRCSGIHRNIPSISKVKSLRMDHWDEAQVQFIAQHGNAEAKATYEAHVPVYYYRPTHMDC
;
A
#
# COMPACT_ATOMS: atom_id res chain seq x y z
N MET A 1 -13.27 21.71 -1.75
CA MET A 1 -13.74 21.43 -0.38
C MET A 1 -12.53 21.11 0.50
N ALA A 2 -11.85 22.10 1.08
CA ALA A 2 -10.62 21.88 1.86
C ALA A 2 -10.83 20.99 3.10
N GLY A 3 -12.02 21.00 3.69
CA GLY A 3 -12.36 20.15 4.84
C GLY A 3 -12.47 18.65 4.52
N GLU A 4 -12.69 18.27 3.27
CA GLU A 4 -12.75 16.87 2.84
C GLU A 4 -11.35 16.27 2.68
N GLU A 5 -10.46 17.01 2.02
CA GLU A 5 -9.06 16.66 1.83
C GLU A 5 -8.31 16.49 3.17
N ILE A 6 -8.57 17.36 4.16
CA ILE A 6 -7.99 17.22 5.51
C ILE A 6 -8.45 15.91 6.18
N ARG A 7 -9.70 15.50 5.97
CA ARG A 7 -10.26 14.26 6.54
C ARG A 7 -9.64 13.02 5.91
N THR A 8 -9.53 12.98 4.58
CA THR A 8 -8.93 11.84 3.86
C THR A 8 -7.45 11.69 4.19
N VAL A 9 -6.69 12.78 4.22
CA VAL A 9 -5.26 12.77 4.61
C VAL A 9 -5.08 12.27 6.05
N ARG A 10 -5.94 12.71 6.99
CA ARG A 10 -5.89 12.24 8.38
C ARG A 10 -6.19 10.74 8.47
N ALA A 11 -7.23 10.27 7.78
CA ALA A 11 -7.59 8.86 7.78
C ALA A 11 -6.47 7.97 7.21
N LEU A 12 -5.86 8.35 6.08
CA LEU A 12 -4.73 7.64 5.50
C LEU A 12 -3.53 7.55 6.45
N LYS A 13 -3.23 8.64 7.17
CA LYS A 13 -2.17 8.63 8.20
C LYS A 13 -2.46 7.63 9.32
N GLU A 14 -3.71 7.48 9.74
CA GLU A 14 -4.06 6.48 10.76
C GLU A 14 -4.00 5.05 10.20
N LEU A 15 -4.39 4.84 8.93
CA LEU A 15 -4.27 3.55 8.28
C LEU A 15 -2.80 3.12 8.13
N ALA A 16 -1.90 4.03 7.78
CA ALA A 16 -0.46 3.77 7.67
C ALA A 16 0.20 3.43 9.02
N LYS A 17 -0.40 3.83 10.15
CA LYS A 17 0.12 3.52 11.49
C LYS A 17 -0.24 2.11 11.98
N LYS A 18 -1.17 1.41 11.33
CA LYS A 18 -1.51 0.02 11.67
C LYS A 18 -0.28 -0.88 11.51
N SER A 19 -0.07 -1.82 12.43
CA SER A 19 1.13 -2.68 12.50
C SER A 19 1.48 -3.33 11.17
N GLU A 20 0.46 -3.78 10.45
CA GLU A 20 0.57 -4.54 9.21
C GLU A 20 0.95 -3.64 8.04
N ASN A 21 0.63 -2.34 8.12
CA ASN A 21 0.89 -1.34 7.08
C ASN A 21 2.20 -0.57 7.31
N LYS A 22 2.92 -0.81 8.42
CA LYS A 22 4.21 -0.15 8.73
C LYS A 22 5.37 -0.63 7.86
N THR A 23 5.18 -1.70 7.11
CA THR A 23 6.18 -2.25 6.19
C THR A 23 5.58 -2.40 4.81
N CYS A 24 6.37 -2.13 3.78
CA CYS A 24 6.02 -2.37 2.38
C CYS A 24 5.50 -3.80 2.20
N ALA A 25 4.35 -3.93 1.55
CA ALA A 25 3.70 -5.22 1.29
C ALA A 25 4.60 -6.18 0.49
N ASP A 26 5.48 -5.68 -0.38
CA ASP A 26 6.26 -6.55 -1.26
C ASP A 26 7.63 -6.91 -0.66
N CYS A 27 8.41 -5.90 -0.27
CA CYS A 27 9.83 -6.05 0.09
C CYS A 27 10.16 -5.81 1.56
N GLY A 28 9.14 -5.52 2.39
CA GLY A 28 9.30 -5.30 3.83
C GLY A 28 10.05 -4.02 4.23
N ALA A 29 10.36 -3.10 3.31
CA ALA A 29 10.96 -1.81 3.67
C ALA A 29 10.06 -1.05 4.67
N PRO A 30 10.63 -0.41 5.70
CA PRO A 30 9.85 0.31 6.70
C PRO A 30 9.20 1.57 6.11
N ASP A 31 8.14 2.02 6.78
CA ASP A 31 7.46 3.31 6.57
C ASP A 31 7.08 3.58 5.10
N PRO A 32 6.28 2.72 4.45
CA PRO A 32 5.85 2.91 3.08
C PRO A 32 5.08 4.23 2.90
N ASP A 33 5.49 5.03 1.93
CA ASP A 33 4.93 6.35 1.61
C ASP A 33 4.05 6.36 0.34
N TRP A 34 3.85 5.18 -0.26
CA TRP A 34 2.97 4.95 -1.40
C TRP A 34 1.93 3.87 -1.08
N ALA A 35 0.85 3.86 -1.84
CA ALA A 35 -0.13 2.80 -1.80
C ALA A 35 -0.68 2.49 -3.19
N SER A 36 -1.08 1.23 -3.41
CA SER A 36 -1.90 0.85 -4.55
C SER A 36 -3.37 1.02 -4.19
N CYS A 37 -4.05 1.99 -4.81
CA CYS A 37 -5.46 2.26 -4.56
C CYS A 37 -6.41 1.28 -5.28
N SER A 38 -5.90 0.40 -6.14
CA SER A 38 -6.67 -0.70 -6.73
C SER A 38 -6.46 -2.04 -6.04
N LEU A 39 -5.29 -2.27 -5.42
CA LEU A 39 -4.99 -3.51 -4.69
C LEU A 39 -5.16 -3.38 -3.17
N GLY A 40 -5.23 -2.16 -2.64
CA GLY A 40 -5.49 -1.93 -1.22
C GLY A 40 -4.26 -2.12 -0.34
N ILE A 41 -3.05 -1.91 -0.87
CA ILE A 41 -1.77 -2.17 -0.18
C ILE A 41 -0.91 -0.93 -0.02
N PHE A 42 -0.09 -0.91 1.03
CA PHE A 42 0.95 0.08 1.29
C PHE A 42 2.31 -0.44 0.85
N ILE A 43 3.00 0.33 0.01
CA ILE A 43 4.26 -0.05 -0.65
C ILE A 43 5.28 1.10 -0.60
N CYS A 44 6.56 0.78 -0.66
CA CYS A 44 7.62 1.79 -0.72
C CYS A 44 7.74 2.40 -2.12
N LEU A 45 8.43 3.54 -2.24
CA LEU A 45 8.71 4.21 -3.52
C LEU A 45 9.30 3.28 -4.60
N ARG A 46 10.21 2.36 -4.24
CA ARG A 46 10.81 1.41 -5.20
C ARG A 46 9.77 0.44 -5.76
N CYS A 47 9.01 -0.21 -4.89
CA CYS A 47 7.94 -1.12 -5.29
C CYS A 47 6.82 -0.40 -6.05
N SER A 48 6.51 0.86 -5.68
CA SER A 48 5.57 1.67 -6.46
C SER A 48 6.06 1.86 -7.90
N GLY A 49 7.38 1.95 -8.14
CA GLY A 49 7.98 1.97 -9.47
C GLY A 49 7.69 0.70 -10.26
N ILE A 50 7.80 -0.48 -9.63
CA ILE A 50 7.47 -1.77 -10.25
C ILE A 50 5.98 -1.84 -10.60
N HIS A 51 5.11 -1.43 -9.66
CA HIS A 51 3.66 -1.43 -9.88
C HIS A 51 3.21 -0.50 -11.03
N ARG A 52 3.95 0.58 -11.32
CA ARG A 52 3.67 1.44 -12.49
C ARG A 52 3.85 0.71 -13.83
N ASN A 53 4.63 -0.38 -13.86
CA ASN A 53 4.81 -1.20 -15.06
C ASN A 53 3.67 -2.21 -15.29
N ILE A 54 2.68 -2.30 -14.38
CA ILE A 54 1.49 -3.16 -14.49
C ILE A 54 0.17 -2.38 -14.29
N PRO A 55 -0.09 -1.33 -15.09
CA PRO A 55 -1.16 -0.36 -14.84
C PRO A 55 -2.59 -0.91 -14.99
N SER A 56 -2.76 -2.05 -15.67
CA SER A 56 -4.05 -2.75 -15.74
C SER A 56 -4.45 -3.42 -14.42
N ILE A 57 -3.47 -3.69 -13.55
CA ILE A 57 -3.64 -4.39 -12.28
C ILE A 57 -3.51 -3.40 -11.11
N SER A 58 -2.43 -2.61 -11.11
CA SER A 58 -2.10 -1.73 -9.99
C SER A 58 -2.11 -0.25 -10.38
N LYS A 59 -2.91 0.54 -9.66
CA LYS A 59 -2.88 2.00 -9.71
C LYS A 59 -2.27 2.52 -8.41
N VAL A 60 -1.13 3.21 -8.50
CA VAL A 60 -0.38 3.68 -7.33
C VAL A 60 -0.54 5.18 -7.11
N LYS A 61 -0.57 5.59 -5.84
CA LYS A 61 -0.66 6.98 -5.40
C LYS A 61 0.25 7.21 -4.19
N SER A 62 0.88 8.38 -4.12
CA SER A 62 1.60 8.85 -2.96
C SER A 62 0.62 9.14 -1.83
N LEU A 63 0.94 8.74 -0.61
CA LEU A 63 0.14 9.05 0.57
C LEU A 63 0.17 10.55 0.94
N ARG A 64 1.12 11.31 0.38
CA ARG A 64 1.38 12.70 0.75
C ARG A 64 1.16 13.68 -0.40
N MET A 65 1.49 13.28 -1.62
CA MET A 65 1.54 14.19 -2.78
C MET A 65 0.30 14.09 -3.68
N ASP A 66 -0.41 12.96 -3.65
CA ASP A 66 -1.57 12.76 -4.51
C ASP A 66 -2.88 13.05 -3.76
N HIS A 67 -3.87 13.56 -4.49
CA HIS A 67 -5.23 13.72 -3.97
C HIS A 67 -5.90 12.35 -3.77
N TRP A 68 -6.54 12.11 -2.63
CA TRP A 68 -7.30 10.89 -2.34
C TRP A 68 -8.78 11.21 -2.11
N ASP A 69 -9.64 10.51 -2.83
CA ASP A 69 -11.09 10.57 -2.60
C ASP A 69 -11.53 9.62 -1.47
N GLU A 70 -12.72 9.85 -0.93
CA GLU A 70 -13.25 9.08 0.20
C GLU A 70 -13.38 7.58 -0.14
N ALA A 71 -13.77 7.24 -1.37
CA ALA A 71 -13.95 5.85 -1.81
C ALA A 71 -12.61 5.08 -1.81
N GLN A 72 -11.53 5.71 -2.27
CA GLN A 72 -10.19 5.13 -2.22
C GLN A 72 -9.70 4.93 -0.78
N VAL A 73 -9.95 5.90 0.10
CA VAL A 73 -9.57 5.77 1.51
C VAL A 73 -10.35 4.63 2.18
N GLN A 74 -11.65 4.52 1.91
CA GLN A 74 -12.47 3.42 2.39
C GLN A 74 -12.00 2.08 1.86
N PHE A 75 -11.63 2.01 0.57
CA PHE A 75 -11.09 0.80 -0.03
C PHE A 75 -9.80 0.35 0.68
N ILE A 76 -8.83 1.25 0.88
CA ILE A 76 -7.61 0.96 1.66
C ILE A 76 -7.96 0.54 3.10
N ALA A 77 -8.96 1.17 3.72
CA ALA A 77 -9.35 0.87 5.10
C ALA A 77 -9.96 -0.52 5.29
N GLN A 78 -10.72 -1.00 4.30
CA GLN A 78 -11.31 -2.35 4.25
C GLN A 78 -10.29 -3.42 3.87
N HIS A 79 -9.22 -3.03 3.17
CA HIS A 79 -8.10 -3.89 2.82
C HIS A 79 -6.91 -3.58 3.75
N GLY A 80 -5.73 -3.34 3.18
CA GLY A 80 -4.47 -3.21 3.89
C GLY A 80 -3.60 -4.44 3.72
N ASN A 81 -2.37 -4.33 4.20
CA ASN A 81 -1.34 -5.34 3.96
C ASN A 81 -1.66 -6.68 4.62
N ALA A 82 -2.43 -6.67 5.72
CA ALA A 82 -2.89 -7.89 6.38
C ALA A 82 -3.77 -8.75 5.46
N GLU A 83 -4.81 -8.12 4.88
CA GLU A 83 -5.76 -8.78 3.98
C GLU A 83 -5.07 -9.19 2.67
N ALA A 84 -4.20 -8.33 2.16
CA ALA A 84 -3.41 -8.63 0.98
C ALA A 84 -2.48 -9.83 1.19
N LYS A 85 -1.86 -9.94 2.36
CA LYS A 85 -1.05 -11.12 2.72
C LYS A 85 -1.92 -12.37 2.80
N ALA A 86 -3.09 -12.29 3.46
CA ALA A 86 -4.02 -13.41 3.56
C ALA A 86 -4.58 -13.84 2.19
N THR A 87 -4.64 -12.95 1.21
CA THR A 87 -5.17 -13.22 -0.13
C THR A 87 -4.09 -13.64 -1.12
N TYR A 88 -3.09 -12.77 -1.35
CA TYR A 88 -2.08 -12.93 -2.38
C TYR A 88 -0.92 -13.82 -1.94
N GLU A 89 -0.61 -13.89 -0.64
CA GLU A 89 0.45 -14.74 -0.10
C GLU A 89 -0.09 -16.06 0.52
N ALA A 90 -1.38 -16.35 0.37
CA ALA A 90 -2.07 -17.49 1.00
C ALA A 90 -1.41 -18.85 0.73
N HIS A 91 -0.83 -19.01 -0.46
CA HIS A 91 -0.26 -20.26 -0.95
C HIS A 91 1.23 -20.15 -1.28
N VAL A 92 1.93 -19.18 -0.67
CA VAL A 92 3.38 -19.04 -0.83
C VAL A 92 4.08 -20.21 -0.09
N PRO A 93 4.85 -21.06 -0.78
CA PRO A 93 5.57 -22.15 -0.13
C PRO A 93 6.61 -21.64 0.88
N VAL A 94 6.85 -22.41 1.94
CA VAL A 94 7.81 -22.05 3.01
C VAL A 94 9.24 -21.83 2.50
N TYR A 95 9.61 -22.48 1.39
CA TYR A 95 10.93 -22.36 0.76
C TYR A 95 11.03 -21.23 -0.26
N TYR A 96 9.95 -20.49 -0.51
CA TYR A 96 9.98 -19.40 -1.47
C TYR A 96 10.77 -18.22 -0.90
N TYR A 97 11.82 -17.80 -1.61
CA TYR A 97 12.57 -16.62 -1.22
C TYR A 97 11.72 -15.38 -1.39
N ARG A 98 11.45 -14.66 -0.29
CA ARG A 98 10.82 -13.35 -0.34
C ARG A 98 11.90 -12.28 -0.47
N PRO A 99 11.97 -11.56 -1.61
CA PRO A 99 12.92 -10.47 -1.76
C PRO A 99 12.71 -9.40 -0.69
N THR A 100 13.81 -8.81 -0.26
CA THR A 100 13.88 -7.71 0.68
C THR A 100 14.23 -6.42 -0.05
N HIS A 101 14.10 -5.29 0.64
CA HIS A 101 14.54 -3.99 0.13
C HIS A 101 16.06 -3.87 -0.06
N MET A 102 16.85 -4.89 0.27
CA MET A 102 18.31 -4.94 0.14
C MET A 102 18.78 -5.75 -1.07
N ASP A 103 17.88 -6.44 -1.78
CA ASP A 103 18.21 -7.26 -2.95
C ASP A 103 18.35 -6.44 -4.26
N CYS A 104 18.25 -5.11 -4.16
CA CYS A 104 18.37 -4.18 -5.28
C CYS A 104 19.72 -3.48 -5.32
#